data_AF-A0A395RXF7-F1
#
_entry.id   AF-A0A395RXF7-F1
#
_cell.length_a   1.000
_cell.length_b   1.000
_cell.length_c   1.000
_cell.angle_alpha   90.00
_cell.angle_beta   90.00
_cell.angle_gamma   90.00
#
_symmetry.space_group_name_H-M   'P 1'
#
loop_
_entity.id
_entity.type
_entity.pdbx_description
1 polymer ?
#
loop_
_entity_poly.entity_id
_entity_poly.type
_entity_poly.pdbx_seq_one_letter_code
_entity_poly.pdbx_strand_id
1 'polypeptide(L)'
;MCLYARVVFICAHERWGLCIKKCQTAEDFQAKKVDQDCLVKSPHVPTSRKLQRKCSSCIVMEDKFGQAKKSIEDVRQALKRIGEEKRKKKVEQEREKEGIKARPAVDVDCGTELEVISEEDEEIGEESEMGDGSSWASGSCA
;
A
#
# COMPACT_ATOMS: atom_id res chain seq x y z
N MET A 1 -15.44 13.75 38.76
CA MET A 1 -15.41 12.94 37.52
C MET A 1 -16.77 12.29 37.32
N CYS A 2 -17.22 12.20 36.06
CA CYS A 2 -18.48 11.54 35.72
C CYS A 2 -18.26 10.03 35.53
N LEU A 3 -19.20 9.21 36.00
CA LEU A 3 -19.15 7.76 35.84
C LEU A 3 -19.93 7.32 34.60
N TYR A 4 -19.31 6.49 33.78
CA TYR A 4 -19.86 6.00 32.52
C TYR A 4 -19.78 4.48 32.44
N ALA A 5 -20.75 3.86 31.77
CA ALA A 5 -20.55 2.50 31.27
C ALA A 5 -19.39 2.51 30.26
N ARG A 6 -18.45 1.57 30.36
CA ARG A 6 -17.32 1.45 29.43
C ARG A 6 -17.28 0.08 28.79
N VAL A 7 -17.11 0.05 27.47
CA VAL A 7 -16.84 -1.16 26.72
C VAL A 7 -15.39 -1.16 26.29
N VAL A 8 -14.66 -2.25 26.57
CA VAL A 8 -13.29 -2.46 26.10
C VAL A 8 -13.29 -3.64 25.13
N PHE A 9 -12.80 -3.41 23.91
CA PHE A 9 -12.70 -4.44 22.87
C PHE A 9 -11.39 -5.23 23.03
N ILE A 10 -11.28 -6.41 22.40
CA ILE A 10 -10.02 -7.20 22.43
C ILE A 10 -8.85 -6.45 21.80
N CYS A 11 -9.13 -5.53 20.88
CA CYS A 11 -8.13 -4.66 20.25
C CYS A 11 -7.75 -3.45 21.13
N ALA A 12 -7.97 -3.51 22.45
CA ALA A 12 -7.70 -2.47 23.44
C ALA A 12 -8.39 -1.11 23.24
N HIS A 13 -9.13 -0.92 22.15
CA HIS A 13 -9.98 0.25 21.96
C HIS A 13 -11.13 0.26 22.96
N GLU A 14 -11.55 1.47 23.34
CA GLU A 14 -12.63 1.69 24.29
C GLU A 14 -13.78 2.45 23.63
N ARG A 15 -15.01 2.17 24.07
CA ARG A 15 -16.19 2.96 23.76
C ARG A 15 -16.91 3.31 25.05
N TRP A 16 -17.13 4.61 25.25
CA TRP A 16 -17.93 5.13 26.35
C TRP A 16 -19.42 4.98 26.01
N GLY A 17 -20.18 4.44 26.96
CA GLY A 17 -21.63 4.29 26.88
C GLY A 17 -22.36 5.42 27.62
N LEU A 18 -23.50 5.09 28.21
CA LEU A 18 -24.33 6.03 28.97
C LEU A 18 -23.60 6.55 30.22
N CYS A 19 -23.84 7.83 30.53
CA CYS A 19 -23.45 8.43 31.81
C CYS A 19 -24.35 7.87 32.91
N ILE A 20 -23.76 7.18 33.88
CA ILE A 20 -24.46 6.57 35.01
C ILE A 20 -24.59 7.58 36.16
N LYS A 21 -23.55 8.40 36.37
CA LYS A 21 -23.53 9.42 37.41
C LYS A 21 -22.77 10.65 36.92
N LYS A 22 -23.40 11.81 37.00
CA LYS A 22 -22.75 13.10 36.74
C LYS A 22 -22.02 13.56 37.99
N CYS A 23 -20.94 14.32 37.81
CA CYS A 23 -20.36 15.07 38.92
C CYS A 23 -20.94 16.48 38.95
N GLN A 24 -20.72 17.19 40.07
CA GLN A 24 -21.23 18.53 40.28
C GLN A 24 -20.96 19.48 39.10
N THR A 25 -19.74 19.47 38.53
CA THR A 25 -19.41 20.30 37.36
C THR A 25 -20.32 20.06 36.16
N ALA A 26 -20.67 18.80 35.87
CA ALA A 26 -21.55 18.47 34.76
C ALA A 26 -23.02 18.84 35.07
N GLU A 27 -23.42 18.77 36.34
CA GLU A 27 -24.75 19.22 36.77
C GLU A 27 -24.86 20.75 36.71
N ASP A 28 -23.83 21.46 37.15
CA ASP A 28 -23.76 22.93 37.10
C ASP A 28 -23.72 23.44 35.66
N PHE A 29 -23.03 22.73 34.76
CA PHE A 29 -23.04 23.04 33.33
C PHE A 29 -24.45 22.91 32.75
N GLN A 30 -25.17 21.83 33.08
CA GLN A 30 -26.56 21.65 32.67
C GLN A 30 -27.50 22.70 33.27
N ALA A 31 -27.21 23.16 34.48
CA ALA A 31 -27.90 24.27 35.14
C ALA A 31 -27.48 25.65 34.63
N LYS A 32 -26.58 25.74 33.62
CA LYS A 32 -26.02 26.98 33.06
C LYS A 32 -25.32 27.87 34.10
N LYS A 33 -24.76 27.25 35.14
CA LYS A 33 -23.97 27.96 36.17
C LYS A 33 -22.49 28.06 35.80
N VAL A 34 -22.02 27.19 34.90
CA VAL A 34 -20.66 27.19 34.36
C VAL A 34 -20.71 27.00 32.84
N ASP A 35 -19.68 27.48 32.13
CA ASP A 35 -19.63 27.47 30.66
C ASP A 35 -19.04 26.19 30.06
N GLN A 36 -18.47 25.31 30.90
CA GLN A 36 -17.81 24.09 30.44
C GLN A 36 -18.30 22.85 31.18
N ASP A 37 -18.57 21.78 30.41
CA ASP A 37 -18.93 20.46 30.95
C ASP A 37 -17.70 19.70 31.48
N CYS A 38 -17.94 18.68 32.31
CA CYS A 38 -16.90 17.79 32.79
C CYS A 38 -16.33 16.91 31.65
N LEU A 39 -15.06 17.12 31.30
CA LEU A 39 -14.34 16.28 30.33
C LEU A 39 -13.81 14.96 30.91
N VAL A 40 -13.80 14.82 32.24
CA VAL A 40 -13.21 13.67 32.94
C VAL A 40 -14.21 12.53 33.06
N LYS A 41 -13.98 11.47 32.28
CA LYS A 41 -14.78 10.23 32.28
C LYS A 41 -14.09 9.14 33.10
N SER A 42 -14.86 8.45 33.92
CA SER A 42 -14.39 7.33 34.73
C SER A 42 -15.31 6.12 34.56
N PRO A 43 -14.76 4.90 34.49
CA PRO A 43 -15.57 3.71 34.26
C PRO A 43 -16.36 3.31 35.50
N HIS A 44 -17.65 3.04 35.32
CA HIS A 44 -18.46 2.37 36.32
C HIS A 44 -18.21 0.86 36.24
N VAL A 45 -17.52 0.30 37.22
CA VAL A 45 -17.02 -1.10 37.19
C VAL A 45 -18.14 -2.12 36.92
N PRO A 46 -19.30 -2.12 37.62
CA PRO A 46 -20.37 -3.10 37.39
C PRO A 46 -20.97 -3.10 35.98
N THR A 47 -21.01 -1.94 35.31
CA THR A 47 -21.63 -1.80 33.98
C THR A 47 -20.59 -1.87 32.86
N SER A 48 -19.30 -1.81 33.22
CA SER A 48 -18.22 -1.89 32.25
C SER A 48 -17.95 -3.33 31.86
N ARG A 49 -17.79 -3.59 30.57
CA ARG A 49 -17.64 -4.95 30.04
C ARG A 49 -16.50 -5.03 29.04
N LYS A 50 -15.79 -6.17 29.06
CA LYS A 50 -14.85 -6.54 28.00
C LYS A 50 -15.60 -7.35 26.96
N LEU A 51 -15.47 -6.99 25.69
CA LEU A 51 -16.07 -7.73 24.59
C LEU A 51 -15.00 -8.53 23.85
N GLN A 52 -15.28 -9.81 23.63
CA GLN A 52 -14.46 -10.74 22.85
C GLN A 52 -14.60 -10.52 21.33
N ARG A 53 -14.63 -9.26 20.90
CA ARG A 53 -14.67 -8.85 19.48
C ARG A 53 -13.84 -7.61 19.26
N LYS A 54 -13.40 -7.40 18.01
CA LYS A 54 -12.70 -6.19 17.59
C LYS A 54 -13.68 -5.02 17.48
N CYS A 55 -13.18 -3.79 17.59
CA CYS A 55 -13.98 -2.61 17.33
C CYS A 55 -14.24 -2.48 15.82
N SER A 56 -15.29 -1.76 15.44
CA SER A 56 -15.64 -1.53 14.02
C SER A 56 -14.51 -0.91 13.21
N SER A 57 -13.74 0.00 13.82
CA SER A 57 -12.60 0.64 13.14
C SER A 57 -11.50 -0.37 12.80
N CYS A 58 -11.18 -1.28 13.71
CA CYS A 58 -10.18 -2.32 13.45
C CYS A 58 -10.65 -3.29 12.37
N ILE A 59 -11.94 -3.67 12.36
CA ILE A 59 -12.51 -4.54 11.33
C ILE A 59 -12.34 -3.90 9.95
N VAL A 60 -12.76 -2.64 9.81
CA VAL A 60 -12.62 -1.90 8.54
C VAL A 60 -11.16 -1.78 8.10
N MET A 61 -10.23 -1.55 9.04
CA MET A 61 -8.81 -1.50 8.70
C MET A 61 -8.28 -2.85 8.23
N GLU A 62 -8.66 -3.94 8.89
CA GLU A 62 -8.27 -5.30 8.48
C GLU A 62 -8.77 -5.65 7.08
N ASP A 63 -9.99 -5.26 6.74
CA ASP A 63 -10.54 -5.44 5.40
C ASP A 63 -9.72 -4.67 4.35
N LYS A 64 -9.36 -3.41 4.64
CA LYS A 64 -8.50 -2.61 3.76
C LYS A 64 -7.12 -3.23 3.59
N PHE A 65 -6.51 -3.73 4.67
CA PHE A 65 -5.24 -4.45 4.60
C PHE A 65 -5.35 -5.72 3.77
N GLY A 66 -6.44 -6.48 3.91
CA GLY A 66 -6.72 -7.66 3.11
C GLY A 66 -6.82 -7.35 1.62
N GLN A 67 -7.55 -6.28 1.27
CA GLN A 67 -7.68 -5.82 -0.12
C GLN A 67 -6.34 -5.36 -0.71
N ALA A 68 -5.57 -4.57 0.04
CA ALA A 68 -4.25 -4.12 -0.39
C ALA A 68 -3.30 -5.30 -0.61
N LYS A 69 -3.27 -6.27 0.32
CA LYS A 69 -2.45 -7.48 0.20
C LYS A 69 -2.82 -8.29 -1.04
N LYS A 70 -4.12 -8.46 -1.31
CA LYS A 70 -4.59 -9.15 -2.52
C LYS A 70 -4.14 -8.42 -3.79
N SER A 71 -4.33 -7.10 -3.85
CA SER A 71 -3.91 -6.30 -5.01
C SER A 71 -2.40 -6.41 -5.28
N ILE A 72 -1.58 -6.41 -4.22
CA ILE A 72 -0.13 -6.59 -4.36
C ILE A 72 0.19 -7.97 -4.94
N GLU A 73 -0.49 -9.01 -4.47
CA GLU A 73 -0.27 -10.37 -4.97
C GLU A 73 -0.71 -10.51 -6.44
N ASP A 74 -1.84 -9.91 -6.81
CA ASP A 74 -2.34 -9.91 -8.19
C ASP A 74 -1.32 -9.24 -9.14
N VAL A 75 -0.75 -8.09 -8.75
CA VAL A 75 0.31 -7.41 -9.51
C VAL A 75 1.57 -8.27 -9.61
N ARG A 76 2.00 -8.91 -8.51
CA ARG A 76 3.15 -9.82 -8.53
C ARG A 76 2.95 -10.98 -9.49
N GLN A 77 1.75 -11.56 -9.53
CA GLN A 77 1.43 -12.63 -10.46
C GLN A 77 1.41 -12.15 -11.91
N ALA A 78 0.85 -10.97 -12.19
CA ALA A 78 0.86 -10.38 -13.52
C ALA A 78 2.30 -10.17 -14.02
N LEU A 79 3.18 -9.60 -13.19
CA LEU A 79 4.59 -9.40 -13.53
C LEU A 79 5.33 -10.72 -13.80
N LYS A 80 5.07 -11.77 -13.01
CA LYS A 80 5.64 -13.11 -13.26
C LYS A 80 5.23 -13.64 -14.62
N ARG A 81 3.94 -13.59 -14.96
CA ARG A 81 3.42 -14.05 -16.26
C ARG A 81 4.05 -13.30 -17.43
N ILE A 82 4.15 -11.96 -17.32
CA ILE A 82 4.81 -11.14 -18.34
C ILE A 82 6.29 -11.53 -18.49
N GLY A 83 6.99 -11.76 -17.38
CA GLY A 83 8.38 -12.21 -17.39
C GLY A 83 8.57 -13.56 -18.09
N GLU A 84 7.70 -14.52 -17.80
CA GLU A 84 7.69 -15.84 -18.44
C GLU A 84 7.36 -15.76 -19.95
N GLU A 85 6.38 -14.96 -20.33
CA GLU A 85 6.01 -14.76 -21.73
C GLU A 85 7.14 -14.10 -22.53
N LYS A 86 7.79 -13.07 -21.96
CA LYS A 86 8.98 -12.44 -22.56
C LYS A 86 10.12 -13.45 -22.72
N ARG A 87 10.34 -14.35 -21.75
CA ARG A 87 11.35 -15.41 -21.87
C ARG A 87 11.03 -16.39 -23.00
N LYS A 88 9.77 -16.83 -23.12
CA LYS A 88 9.33 -17.72 -24.21
C LYS A 88 9.54 -17.09 -25.58
N LYS A 89 9.12 -15.83 -25.74
CA LYS A 89 9.29 -15.06 -26.99
C LYS A 89 10.77 -14.88 -27.38
N LYS A 90 11.66 -14.68 -26.40
CA LYS A 90 13.11 -14.61 -26.66
C LYS A 90 13.66 -15.93 -27.20
N VAL A 91 13.28 -17.05 -26.59
CA VAL A 91 13.73 -18.39 -27.02
C VAL A 91 13.22 -18.72 -28.43
N GLU A 92 11.98 -18.34 -28.76
CA GLU A 92 11.42 -18.52 -30.11
C GLU A 92 12.18 -17.67 -31.14
N GLN A 93 12.44 -16.39 -30.85
CA GLN A 93 13.22 -15.53 -31.75
C GLN A 93 14.67 -16.00 -31.95
N GLU A 94 15.32 -16.54 -30.92
CA GLU A 94 16.68 -17.10 -31.04
C GLU A 94 16.68 -18.34 -31.94
N ARG A 95 15.69 -19.23 -31.81
CA ARG A 95 15.53 -20.40 -32.68
C ARG A 95 15.25 -20.03 -34.14
N GLU A 96 14.42 -19.01 -34.38
CA GLU A 96 14.15 -18.51 -35.73
C GLU A 96 15.39 -17.87 -36.37
N LYS A 97 16.20 -17.15 -35.59
CA LYS A 97 17.47 -16.57 -36.06
C LYS A 97 18.53 -17.65 -36.38
N GLU A 98 18.60 -18.72 -35.60
CA GLU A 98 19.49 -19.85 -35.88
C GLU A 98 19.04 -20.66 -37.11
N GLY A 99 17.73 -20.83 -37.32
CA GLY A 99 17.18 -21.55 -38.48
C GLY A 99 17.46 -20.88 -39.84
N ILE A 100 17.62 -19.55 -39.87
CA ILE A 100 17.97 -18.81 -41.10
C ILE A 100 19.45 -18.98 -41.48
N LYS A 101 20.32 -19.37 -40.54
CA LYS A 101 21.76 -19.57 -40.78
C LYS A 101 22.13 -20.94 -41.39
N ALA A 102 21.15 -21.83 -41.62
CA ALA A 102 21.36 -23.21 -42.07
C ALA A 102 20.81 -23.49 -43.49
N ARG A 103 20.88 -22.52 -44.41
CA ARG A 103 20.64 -22.78 -45.84
C ARG A 103 22.00 -22.97 -46.52
N PRO A 104 22.28 -24.11 -47.18
CA PRO A 104 23.56 -24.28 -47.87
C PRO A 104 23.59 -23.30 -49.04
N ALA A 105 24.62 -22.48 -49.08
CA ALA A 105 24.97 -21.67 -50.24
C ALA A 105 25.16 -22.63 -51.41
N VAL A 106 24.31 -22.50 -52.42
CA VAL A 106 24.55 -23.11 -53.72
C VAL A 106 25.60 -22.23 -54.37
N ASP A 107 26.79 -22.78 -54.61
CA ASP A 107 27.90 -22.12 -55.28
C ASP A 107 27.44 -21.49 -56.60
N VAL A 108 27.52 -20.16 -56.67
CA VAL A 108 27.60 -19.43 -57.93
C VAL A 108 28.84 -18.56 -57.84
N ASP A 109 29.90 -19.05 -58.47
CA ASP A 109 31.13 -18.34 -58.77
C ASP A 109 30.83 -17.07 -59.57
N CYS A 110 31.14 -15.93 -58.97
CA CYS A 110 31.51 -14.70 -59.66
C CYS A 110 32.33 -13.85 -58.68
N GLY A 111 33.64 -13.83 -58.91
CA GLY A 111 34.58 -13.01 -58.15
C GLY A 111 34.26 -11.52 -58.21
N THR A 112 34.64 -10.79 -57.16
CA THR A 112 35.67 -9.74 -57.16
C THR A 112 35.78 -9.22 -55.72
N GLU A 113 37.00 -8.86 -55.35
CA GLU A 113 37.51 -8.53 -54.02
C GLU A 113 36.85 -7.32 -53.31
N LEU A 114 37.12 -7.29 -51.99
CA LEU A 114 37.44 -6.14 -51.14
C LEU A 114 36.42 -5.65 -50.07
N GLU A 115 36.98 -5.71 -48.86
CA GLU A 115 36.88 -4.79 -47.71
C GLU A 115 35.72 -4.92 -46.70
N VAL A 116 36.08 -5.67 -45.66
CA VAL A 116 35.72 -5.49 -44.26
C VAL A 116 35.73 -4.01 -43.85
N ILE A 117 34.62 -3.52 -43.31
CA ILE A 117 34.64 -2.51 -42.25
C ILE A 117 33.57 -2.89 -41.22
N SER A 118 34.02 -3.28 -40.03
CA SER A 118 33.23 -3.36 -38.82
C SER A 118 33.46 -2.09 -38.03
N GLU A 119 32.42 -1.28 -37.83
CA GLU A 119 32.47 -0.09 -36.96
C GLU A 119 31.60 -0.35 -35.73
N GLU A 120 32.30 -0.82 -34.71
CA GLU A 120 32.37 -0.37 -33.31
C GLU A 120 31.19 0.40 -32.66
N ASP A 121 30.92 -0.02 -31.43
CA ASP A 121 30.11 0.62 -30.38
C ASP A 121 30.35 2.13 -30.24
N GLU A 122 29.27 2.89 -30.04
CA GLU A 122 29.29 4.03 -29.12
C GLU A 122 28.18 3.90 -28.08
N GLU A 123 28.62 3.57 -26.87
CA GLU A 123 27.91 3.79 -25.61
C GLU A 123 28.00 5.30 -25.32
N ILE A 124 26.87 6.02 -25.36
CA ILE A 124 26.73 7.33 -24.74
C ILE A 124 25.63 7.26 -23.69
N GLY A 125 26.08 7.39 -22.45
CA GLY A 125 25.22 7.57 -21.29
C GLY A 125 24.60 8.95 -21.28
N GLU A 126 23.35 9.00 -20.85
CA GLU A 126 22.76 10.22 -20.30
C GLU A 126 22.12 9.84 -18.97
N GLU A 127 22.91 10.03 -17.92
CA GLU A 127 22.45 10.28 -16.57
C GLU A 127 21.59 11.55 -16.57
N SER A 128 20.28 11.40 -16.35
CA SER A 128 19.41 12.53 -16.02
C SER A 128 19.02 12.43 -14.55
N GLU A 129 19.80 13.16 -13.78
CA GLU A 129 19.65 13.50 -12.38
C GLU A 129 18.44 14.44 -12.14
N MET A 130 17.94 14.41 -10.91
CA MET A 130 17.14 15.44 -10.21
C MET A 130 15.60 15.40 -10.32
N GLY A 131 14.98 15.42 -9.14
CA GLY A 131 13.54 15.43 -8.94
C GLY A 131 13.12 15.17 -7.49
N ASP A 132 13.85 15.75 -6.55
CA ASP A 132 13.55 15.85 -5.13
C ASP A 132 12.47 16.93 -4.87
N GLY A 133 11.60 16.63 -3.90
CA GLY A 133 10.81 17.65 -3.23
C GLY A 133 9.32 17.63 -3.54
N SER A 134 8.56 16.99 -2.66
CA SER A 134 7.34 17.61 -2.13
C SER A 134 7.04 17.02 -0.76
N SER A 135 7.31 17.85 0.25
CA SER A 135 7.02 17.69 1.66
C SER A 135 5.61 18.23 1.90
N TRP A 136 4.69 17.41 2.39
CA TRP A 136 3.29 17.80 2.55
C TRP A 136 3.17 18.19 4.01
N ALA A 137 3.43 19.47 4.25
CA ALA A 137 3.30 20.09 5.55
C ALA A 137 1.88 19.91 6.07
N SER A 138 1.82 19.48 7.33
CA SER A 138 0.66 19.42 8.20
C SER A 138 -0.13 20.73 8.20
N GLY A 139 -1.39 20.68 7.76
CA GLY A 139 -2.37 21.74 7.95
C GLY A 139 -3.34 21.36 9.07
N SER A 140 -3.06 21.82 10.28
CA SER A 140 -4.05 21.88 11.36
C SER A 140 -5.04 23.01 11.05
N CYS A 141 -6.33 22.69 10.96
CA CYS A 141 -7.39 23.70 10.95
C CYS A 141 -7.97 23.80 12.37
N ALA A 142 -8.02 25.05 12.83
CA ALA A 142 -8.65 25.50 14.07
C ALA A 142 -10.18 25.43 14.01
#